data_AF-A0A8T3M5T2-F1
#
_entry.id   AF-A0A8T3M5T2-F1
#
_cell.length_a   1.000
_cell.length_b   1.000
_cell.length_c   1.000
_cell.angle_alpha   90.00
_cell.angle_beta   90.00
_cell.angle_gamma   90.00
#
_symmetry.space_group_name_H-M   'P 1'
#
loop_
_entity.id
_entity.type
_entity.pdbx_description
1 polymer ?
#
loop_
_entity_poly.entity_id
_entity_poly.type
_entity_poly.pdbx_seq_one_letter_code
_entity_poly.pdbx_strand_id
1 'polypeptide(L)'
;MIVLPAVTSILALIFSLALFDQWRERRGGFQLIWGTGMLFYGIAAGAEALAGLGGWNEPLYRIWYLTGAVWTAGWLGLGTAYLLGRTRFGYSFALCLLLAGVFTLLTQRRYDYPGAGTAPILYLIAAVILALAVAVETYFQNERWPVLAAGAVIGATVLSTVLMLTVTLAPPGYALDPRTGMPVGDLFPGTLRLLTPFLNITGALALVLGAIFSTYMFMPKKRVLPYSLDPNQPGDEFLFNLFIAPVAIVVNFAASLPGAVRALMTGRIHSRVPATILIAVGGFIPGVTDSLNRFGATELFQVGKLLGVLFLFAGFLVSIEVFREVRIPFTGIQLGATRHERRDPTRPEVSGSDPGRHGRGAHIR
;
A
#
# COMPACT_ATOMS: atom_id res chain seq x y z
N MET A 1 -15.97 -9.60 22.48
CA MET A 1 -15.01 -9.65 21.37
C MET A 1 -13.87 -8.64 21.60
N ILE A 2 -13.07 -8.81 22.66
CA ILE A 2 -12.03 -7.85 23.05
C ILE A 2 -10.64 -8.32 22.61
N VAL A 3 -10.42 -9.64 22.69
CA VAL A 3 -9.12 -10.27 22.44
C VAL A 3 -8.63 -10.01 21.02
N LEU A 4 -9.49 -10.17 20.00
CA LEU A 4 -9.12 -9.98 18.59
C LEU A 4 -8.66 -8.53 18.29
N PRO A 5 -9.43 -7.47 18.62
CA PRO A 5 -8.95 -6.10 18.46
C PRO A 5 -7.68 -5.79 19.26
N ALA A 6 -7.57 -6.29 20.50
CA ALA A 6 -6.39 -6.05 21.34
C ALA A 6 -5.12 -6.66 20.75
N VAL A 7 -5.17 -7.93 20.33
CA VAL A 7 -4.04 -8.61 19.68
C VAL A 7 -3.69 -7.92 18.36
N THR A 8 -4.70 -7.54 17.57
CA THR A 8 -4.50 -6.81 16.31
C THR A 8 -3.80 -5.46 16.55
N SER A 9 -4.23 -4.72 17.58
CA SER A 9 -3.63 -3.45 17.98
C SER A 9 -2.16 -3.62 18.37
N ILE A 10 -1.86 -4.58 19.24
CA ILE A 10 -0.49 -4.84 19.72
C ILE A 10 0.41 -5.20 18.53
N LEU A 11 -0.05 -6.11 17.68
CA LEU A 11 0.72 -6.55 16.52
C LEU A 11 0.98 -5.41 15.53
N ALA A 12 -0.04 -4.59 15.24
CA ALA A 12 0.10 -3.45 14.35
C ALA A 12 1.05 -2.38 14.91
N LEU A 13 1.03 -2.13 16.22
CA LEU A 13 1.95 -1.21 16.88
C LEU A 13 3.40 -1.73 16.87
N ILE A 14 3.62 -3.02 17.16
CA ILE A 14 4.94 -3.65 17.03
C ILE A 14 5.45 -3.51 15.59
N PHE A 15 4.60 -3.79 14.60
CA PHE A 15 4.98 -3.68 13.21
C PHE A 15 5.28 -2.23 12.80
N SER A 16 4.45 -1.27 13.23
CA SER A 16 4.68 0.16 13.02
C SER A 16 6.04 0.61 13.57
N LEU A 17 6.39 0.19 14.78
CA LEU A 17 7.68 0.50 15.39
C LEU A 17 8.85 -0.13 14.62
N ALA A 18 8.70 -1.37 14.14
CA ALA A 18 9.72 -2.01 13.31
C ALA A 18 9.95 -1.27 11.98
N LEU A 19 8.90 -0.71 11.38
CA LEU A 19 9.00 0.13 10.17
C LEU A 19 9.69 1.46 10.46
N PHE A 20 9.40 2.11 11.59
CA PHE A 20 10.06 3.35 11.99
C PHE A 20 11.53 3.16 12.32
N ASP A 21 11.89 2.05 12.97
CA ASP A 21 13.28 1.68 13.25
C ASP A 21 14.05 1.49 11.94
N GLN A 22 13.48 0.74 11.00
CA GLN A 22 14.08 0.55 9.68
C GLN A 22 14.21 1.87 8.89
N TRP A 23 13.23 2.77 9.01
CA TRP A 23 13.30 4.11 8.41
C TRP A 23 14.42 4.95 9.01
N ARG A 24 14.67 4.88 10.32
CA ARG A 24 15.73 5.66 10.98
C ARG A 24 17.11 5.33 10.40
N GLU A 25 17.34 4.06 10.08
CA GLU A 25 18.60 3.57 9.51
C GLU A 25 18.70 3.82 8.00
N ARG A 26 17.67 3.45 7.23
CA ARG A 26 17.72 3.45 5.75
C ARG A 26 17.21 4.73 5.11
N ARG A 27 16.47 5.55 5.86
CA ARG A 27 15.86 6.83 5.45
C ARG A 27 14.96 6.70 4.21
N GLY A 28 14.37 5.53 3.97
CA GLY A 28 13.45 5.30 2.86
C GLY A 28 12.08 5.91 3.12
N GLY A 29 11.62 6.85 2.28
CA GLY A 29 10.35 7.56 2.48
C GLY A 29 9.12 6.65 2.63
N PHE A 30 9.07 5.55 1.87
CA PHE A 30 7.96 4.58 1.95
C PHE A 30 7.85 3.88 3.32
N GLN A 31 8.97 3.67 4.03
CA GLN A 31 8.99 3.01 5.35
C GLN A 31 8.33 3.89 6.40
N LEU A 32 8.61 5.19 6.39
CA LEU A 32 7.96 6.17 7.27
C LEU A 32 6.44 6.18 7.04
N ILE A 33 6.04 6.21 5.77
CA ILE A 33 4.64 6.31 5.37
C ILE A 33 3.87 5.04 5.77
N TRP A 34 4.42 3.86 5.50
CA TRP A 34 3.84 2.58 5.96
C TRP A 34 3.82 2.45 7.48
N GLY A 35 4.87 2.89 8.17
CA GLY A 35 4.91 2.92 9.64
C GLY A 35 3.80 3.78 10.21
N THR A 36 3.53 4.93 9.59
CA THR A 36 2.43 5.84 9.95
C THR A 36 1.06 5.21 9.67
N GLY A 37 0.87 4.58 8.52
CA GLY A 37 -0.36 3.83 8.22
C GLY A 37 -0.62 2.69 9.21
N MET A 38 0.42 1.95 9.59
CA MET A 38 0.35 0.89 10.61
C MET A 38 0.09 1.42 12.02
N LEU A 39 0.61 2.59 12.34
CA LEU A 39 0.31 3.27 13.60
C LEU A 39 -1.19 3.58 13.70
N PHE A 40 -1.77 4.15 12.64
CA PHE A 40 -3.21 4.42 12.58
C PHE A 40 -4.05 3.14 12.68
N TYR A 41 -3.62 2.08 11.99
CA TYR A 41 -4.25 0.77 12.10
C TYR A 41 -4.26 0.29 13.56
N GLY A 42 -3.11 0.35 14.23
CA GLY A 42 -2.96 -0.04 15.63
C GLY A 42 -3.85 0.79 16.56
N ILE A 43 -3.86 2.11 16.40
CA ILE A 43 -4.71 3.01 17.20
C ILE A 43 -6.20 2.69 17.01
N ALA A 44 -6.64 2.42 15.78
CA ALA A 44 -8.03 2.08 15.49
C ALA A 44 -8.45 0.77 16.14
N ALA A 45 -7.64 -0.29 16.01
CA ALA A 45 -7.89 -1.57 16.65
C ALA A 45 -7.83 -1.46 18.19
N GLY A 46 -6.95 -0.62 18.73
CA GLY A 46 -6.88 -0.32 20.15
C GLY A 46 -8.12 0.40 20.66
N ALA A 47 -8.66 1.36 19.89
CA ALA A 47 -9.91 2.04 20.23
C ALA A 47 -11.09 1.06 20.32
N GLU A 48 -11.18 0.09 19.41
CA GLU A 48 -12.18 -0.98 19.48
C GLU A 48 -11.98 -1.89 20.70
N ALA A 49 -10.73 -2.24 21.04
CA ALA A 49 -10.43 -3.04 22.22
C ALA A 49 -10.84 -2.32 23.52
N LEU A 50 -10.52 -1.03 23.63
CA LEU A 50 -10.89 -0.18 24.77
C LEU A 50 -12.40 -0.01 24.87
N ALA A 51 -13.09 0.20 23.74
CA ALA A 51 -14.54 0.25 23.70
C ALA A 51 -15.19 -1.08 24.07
N GLY A 52 -14.55 -2.21 23.72
CA GLY A 52 -15.00 -3.54 24.15
C GLY A 52 -14.86 -3.77 25.66
N LEU A 53 -13.93 -3.10 26.33
CA LEU A 53 -13.72 -3.18 27.78
C LEU A 53 -14.63 -2.25 28.58
N GLY A 54 -14.74 -0.99 28.13
CA GLY A 54 -15.38 0.09 28.89
C GLY A 54 -16.60 0.72 28.24
N GLY A 55 -17.05 0.21 27.09
CA GLY A 55 -18.09 0.83 26.28
C GLY A 55 -17.56 1.94 25.37
N TRP A 56 -18.36 2.29 24.36
CA TRP A 56 -18.04 3.42 23.47
C TRP A 56 -18.29 4.75 24.16
N ASN A 57 -17.43 5.72 23.83
CA ASN A 57 -17.60 7.12 24.15
C ASN A 57 -17.18 7.96 22.95
N GLU A 58 -17.53 9.24 22.98
CA GLU A 58 -17.27 10.16 21.87
C GLU A 58 -15.78 10.24 21.47
N PRO A 59 -14.81 10.42 22.39
CA PRO A 59 -13.39 10.43 22.02
C PRO A 59 -12.93 9.15 21.32
N LEU A 60 -13.27 7.97 21.85
CA LEU A 60 -12.91 6.69 21.24
C LEU A 60 -13.51 6.55 19.84
N TYR A 61 -14.77 6.95 19.68
CA TYR A 61 -15.48 6.91 18.40
C TYR A 61 -14.84 7.82 17.35
N ARG A 62 -14.45 9.05 17.72
CA ARG A 62 -13.74 9.99 16.83
C ARG A 62 -12.36 9.49 16.45
N ILE A 63 -11.59 8.96 17.41
CA ILE A 63 -10.25 8.39 17.16
C ILE A 63 -10.38 7.21 16.20
N TRP A 64 -11.26 6.26 16.49
CA TRP A 64 -11.51 5.11 15.63
C TRP A 64 -11.87 5.51 14.20
N TYR A 65 -12.77 6.50 14.06
CA TYR A 65 -13.22 6.94 12.76
C TYR A 65 -12.08 7.56 11.93
N LEU A 66 -11.32 8.48 12.52
CA LEU A 66 -10.20 9.12 11.82
C LEU A 66 -9.10 8.12 11.47
N THR A 67 -8.58 7.39 12.45
CA THR A 67 -7.42 6.54 12.23
C THR A 67 -7.77 5.30 11.43
N GLY A 68 -8.88 4.64 11.74
CA GLY A 68 -9.31 3.40 11.11
C GLY A 68 -10.05 3.64 9.81
N ALA A 69 -11.18 4.34 9.87
CA ALA A 69 -12.08 4.47 8.73
C ALA A 69 -11.55 5.42 7.64
N VAL A 70 -10.80 6.46 8.00
CA VAL A 70 -10.38 7.50 7.04
C VAL A 70 -8.89 7.37 6.65
N TRP A 71 -7.96 7.30 7.59
CA TRP A 71 -6.53 7.50 7.29
C TRP A 71 -5.77 6.23 6.89
N THR A 72 -6.04 5.10 7.54
CA THR A 72 -5.20 3.89 7.45
C THR A 72 -4.91 3.48 6.00
N ALA A 73 -5.94 3.26 5.18
CA ALA A 73 -5.75 2.75 3.83
C ALA A 73 -5.05 3.78 2.92
N GLY A 74 -5.40 5.06 3.03
CA GLY A 74 -4.77 6.14 2.27
C GLY A 74 -3.27 6.23 2.52
N TRP A 75 -2.85 6.16 3.78
CA TRP A 75 -1.43 6.16 4.16
C TRP A 75 -0.71 4.89 3.72
N LEU A 76 -1.32 3.71 3.89
CA LEU A 76 -0.71 2.47 3.42
C LEU A 76 -0.51 2.43 1.90
N GLY A 77 -1.50 2.90 1.13
CA GLY A 77 -1.39 3.02 -0.33
C GLY A 77 -0.39 4.09 -0.78
N LEU A 78 -0.24 5.18 -0.03
CA LEU A 78 0.78 6.20 -0.28
C LEU A 78 2.20 5.62 -0.17
N GLY A 79 2.44 4.70 0.76
CA GLY A 79 3.74 4.04 0.88
C GLY A 79 4.08 3.24 -0.39
N THR A 80 3.08 2.63 -1.04
CA THR A 80 3.24 1.98 -2.34
C THR A 80 3.57 2.96 -3.45
N ALA A 81 2.97 4.16 -3.44
CA ALA A 81 3.31 5.22 -4.39
C ALA A 81 4.78 5.63 -4.27
N TYR A 82 5.30 5.77 -3.04
CA TYR A 82 6.71 6.07 -2.80
C TYR A 82 7.65 4.91 -3.14
N LEU A 83 7.24 3.67 -2.89
CA LEU A 83 8.01 2.49 -3.26
C LEU A 83 8.20 2.40 -4.78
N LEU A 84 7.12 2.66 -5.53
CA LEU A 84 7.08 2.52 -6.99
C LEU A 84 7.26 3.86 -7.72
N GLY A 85 7.69 4.90 -7.02
CA GLY A 85 7.82 6.28 -7.51
C GLY A 85 8.64 6.43 -8.79
N ARG A 86 9.65 5.57 -8.97
CA ARG A 86 10.55 5.57 -10.13
C ARG A 86 10.06 4.74 -11.30
N THR A 87 8.84 4.22 -11.22
CA THR A 87 8.28 3.31 -12.22
C THR A 87 7.07 3.93 -12.90
N ARG A 88 6.59 3.29 -13.97
CA ARG A 88 5.34 3.68 -14.66
C ARG A 88 4.06 3.39 -13.84
N PHE A 89 4.20 2.97 -12.58
CA PHE A 89 3.07 2.72 -11.69
C PHE A 89 2.21 3.98 -11.44
N GLY A 90 2.76 5.18 -11.66
CA GLY A 90 1.98 6.41 -11.56
C GLY A 90 0.71 6.43 -12.43
N TYR A 91 0.68 5.75 -13.58
CA TYR A 91 -0.55 5.59 -14.36
C TYR A 91 -1.62 4.76 -13.64
N SER A 92 -1.20 3.65 -13.00
CA SER A 92 -2.10 2.84 -12.18
C SER A 92 -2.59 3.63 -10.97
N PHE A 93 -1.73 4.43 -10.35
CA PHE A 93 -2.10 5.28 -9.22
C PHE A 93 -3.08 6.41 -9.63
N ALA A 94 -2.88 7.01 -10.81
CA ALA A 94 -3.82 7.96 -11.40
C ALA A 94 -5.20 7.33 -11.63
N LEU A 95 -5.25 6.08 -12.12
CA LEU A 95 -6.49 5.33 -12.23
C LEU A 95 -7.13 5.09 -10.85
N CYS A 96 -6.35 4.74 -9.81
CA CYS A 96 -6.87 4.59 -8.45
C CYS A 96 -7.54 5.89 -7.95
N LEU A 97 -6.91 7.05 -8.17
CA LEU A 97 -7.46 8.36 -7.80
C LEU A 97 -8.76 8.65 -8.55
N LEU A 98 -8.78 8.45 -9.87
CA LEU A 98 -9.98 8.65 -10.69
C LEU A 98 -11.13 7.78 -10.18
N LEU A 99 -10.89 6.48 -9.99
CA LEU A 99 -11.89 5.55 -9.47
C LEU A 99 -12.35 5.96 -8.08
N ALA A 100 -11.46 6.38 -7.19
CA ALA A 100 -11.84 6.88 -5.88
C ALA A 100 -12.79 8.08 -5.94
N GLY A 101 -12.54 9.04 -6.83
CA GLY A 101 -13.45 10.17 -7.07
C GLY A 101 -14.83 9.71 -7.56
N VAL A 102 -14.86 8.82 -8.56
CA VAL A 102 -16.10 8.28 -9.13
C VAL A 102 -16.90 7.51 -8.08
N PHE A 103 -16.28 6.58 -7.37
CA PHE A 103 -16.94 5.77 -6.35
C PHE A 103 -17.38 6.60 -5.14
N THR A 104 -16.67 7.68 -4.80
CA THR A 104 -17.11 8.63 -3.77
C THR A 104 -18.41 9.31 -4.19
N LEU A 105 -18.51 9.77 -5.44
CA LEU A 105 -19.76 10.33 -5.97
C LEU A 105 -20.88 9.28 -6.01
N LEU A 106 -20.60 8.06 -6.47
CA LEU A 106 -21.58 6.97 -6.51
C LEU A 106 -22.07 6.58 -5.10
N THR A 107 -21.18 6.62 -4.11
CA THR A 107 -21.53 6.37 -2.71
C THR A 107 -22.50 7.43 -2.21
N GLN A 108 -22.26 8.72 -2.49
CA GLN A 108 -23.25 9.76 -2.17
C GLN A 108 -24.58 9.50 -2.89
N ARG A 109 -24.55 9.18 -4.19
CA ARG A 109 -25.78 8.92 -4.95
C ARG A 109 -26.59 7.73 -4.42
N ARG A 110 -25.91 6.75 -3.82
CA ARG A 110 -26.55 5.53 -3.28
C ARG A 110 -27.09 5.70 -1.87
N TYR A 111 -26.36 6.42 -1.00
CA TYR A 111 -26.64 6.49 0.44
C TYR A 111 -27.15 7.85 0.91
N ASP A 112 -27.06 8.88 0.06
CA ASP A 112 -27.50 10.25 0.30
C ASP A 112 -27.14 10.79 1.69
N TYR A 113 -25.83 10.88 1.97
CA TYR A 113 -25.38 11.30 3.29
C TYR A 113 -25.79 12.74 3.61
N PRO A 114 -26.45 12.97 4.77
CA PRO A 114 -26.81 14.31 5.23
C PRO A 114 -25.58 15.20 5.38
N GLY A 115 -25.67 16.46 4.97
CA GLY A 115 -24.57 17.42 5.11
C GLY A 115 -23.42 17.21 4.12
N ALA A 116 -23.61 16.41 3.05
CA ALA A 116 -22.62 16.27 1.98
C ALA A 116 -22.48 17.53 1.11
N GLY A 117 -23.59 18.26 0.87
CA GLY A 117 -23.59 19.48 0.05
C GLY A 117 -22.89 19.28 -1.30
N THR A 118 -21.94 20.17 -1.63
CA THR A 118 -21.11 20.11 -2.84
C THR A 118 -19.87 19.22 -2.72
N ALA A 119 -19.60 18.64 -1.55
CA ALA A 119 -18.38 17.86 -1.30
C ALA A 119 -18.16 16.68 -2.28
N PRO A 120 -19.18 15.87 -2.68
CA PRO A 120 -18.95 14.78 -3.62
C PRO A 120 -18.42 15.27 -4.98
N ILE A 121 -18.91 16.42 -5.45
CA ILE A 121 -18.48 17.03 -6.71
C ILE A 121 -17.06 17.59 -6.56
N LEU A 122 -16.78 18.28 -5.46
CA LEU A 122 -15.43 18.81 -5.17
C LEU A 122 -14.40 17.69 -5.06
N TYR A 123 -14.74 16.57 -4.40
CA TYR A 123 -13.85 15.41 -4.29
C TYR A 123 -13.63 14.75 -5.65
N LEU A 124 -14.65 14.64 -6.51
CA LEU A 124 -14.47 14.16 -7.88
C LEU A 124 -13.56 15.08 -8.70
N ILE A 125 -13.78 16.40 -8.66
CA ILE A 125 -12.95 17.37 -9.38
C ILE A 125 -11.50 17.28 -8.90
N ALA A 126 -11.27 17.25 -7.59
CA ALA A 126 -9.95 17.07 -7.01
C ALA A 126 -9.31 15.74 -7.46
N ALA A 127 -10.07 14.65 -7.49
CA ALA A 127 -9.61 13.35 -7.97
C ALA A 127 -9.13 13.41 -9.42
N VAL A 128 -9.93 14.03 -10.30
CA VAL A 128 -9.62 14.17 -11.73
C VAL A 128 -8.37 15.02 -11.93
N ILE A 129 -8.28 16.17 -11.25
CA ILE A 129 -7.11 17.05 -11.33
C ILE A 129 -5.85 16.32 -10.85
N LEU A 130 -5.92 15.64 -9.70
CA LEU A 130 -4.79 14.88 -9.16
C LEU A 130 -4.40 13.70 -10.06
N ALA A 131 -5.38 12.96 -10.59
CA ALA A 131 -5.12 11.86 -11.51
C ALA A 131 -4.43 12.35 -12.79
N LEU A 132 -4.89 13.45 -13.38
CA LEU A 132 -4.27 14.07 -14.53
C LEU A 132 -2.84 14.54 -14.21
N ALA A 133 -2.64 15.24 -13.09
CA ALA A 133 -1.33 15.71 -12.67
C ALA A 133 -0.34 14.54 -12.48
N VAL A 134 -0.76 13.47 -11.79
CA VAL A 134 0.04 12.26 -11.61
C VAL A 134 0.35 11.59 -12.95
N ALA A 135 -0.63 11.46 -13.84
CA ALA A 135 -0.43 10.85 -15.16
C ALA A 135 0.54 11.66 -16.03
N VAL A 136 0.44 12.99 -16.02
CA VAL A 136 1.33 13.90 -16.74
C VAL A 136 2.76 13.83 -16.19
N GLU A 137 2.94 13.91 -14.88
CA GLU A 137 4.26 13.76 -14.26
C GLU A 137 4.87 12.38 -14.54
N THR A 138 4.04 11.33 -14.59
CA THR A 138 4.47 9.97 -14.95
C THR A 138 4.89 9.89 -16.42
N TYR A 139 4.17 10.58 -17.32
CA TYR A 139 4.50 10.64 -18.75
C TYR A 139 5.86 11.27 -18.99
N PHE A 140 6.15 12.39 -18.33
CA PHE A 140 7.45 13.04 -18.39
C PHE A 140 8.55 12.34 -17.58
N GLN A 141 8.26 11.18 -16.97
CA GLN A 141 9.20 10.40 -16.14
C GLN A 141 9.78 11.20 -14.96
N ASN A 142 9.02 12.17 -14.45
CA ASN A 142 9.42 12.94 -13.28
C ASN A 142 9.21 12.13 -12.00
N GLU A 143 10.18 12.16 -11.08
CA GLU A 143 10.06 11.52 -9.76
C GLU A 143 9.17 12.31 -8.78
N ARG A 144 8.45 13.34 -9.26
CA ARG A 144 7.65 14.26 -8.43
C ARG A 144 6.23 13.79 -8.16
N TRP A 145 5.69 12.88 -8.98
CA TRP A 145 4.31 12.43 -8.84
C TRP A 145 3.97 11.81 -7.46
N PRO A 146 4.87 11.10 -6.74
CA PRO A 146 4.56 10.60 -5.39
C PRO A 146 4.38 11.74 -4.38
N VAL A 147 5.04 12.88 -4.60
CA VAL A 147 4.90 14.08 -3.75
C VAL A 147 3.50 14.69 -3.93
N LEU A 148 2.97 14.69 -5.16
CA LEU A 148 1.57 15.10 -5.40
C LEU A 148 0.59 14.17 -4.67
N ALA A 149 0.83 12.86 -4.73
CA ALA A 149 0.05 11.88 -3.98
C ALA A 149 0.15 12.11 -2.46
N ALA A 150 1.33 12.42 -1.93
CA ALA A 150 1.50 12.75 -0.51
C ALA A 150 0.74 14.03 -0.14
N GLY A 151 0.81 15.07 -0.96
CA GLY A 151 0.05 16.30 -0.75
C GLY A 151 -1.45 16.04 -0.67
N ALA A 152 -1.98 15.16 -1.53
CA ALA A 152 -3.39 14.77 -1.49
C ALA A 152 -3.77 14.02 -0.21
N VAL A 153 -2.99 13.01 0.19
CA VAL A 153 -3.26 12.21 1.40
C VAL A 153 -3.12 13.06 2.66
N ILE A 154 -2.05 13.85 2.78
CA ILE A 154 -1.84 14.76 3.91
C ILE A 154 -2.93 15.82 3.95
N GLY A 155 -3.28 16.41 2.81
CA GLY A 155 -4.36 17.39 2.71
C GLY A 155 -5.71 16.82 3.14
N ALA A 156 -6.05 15.59 2.70
CA ALA A 156 -7.26 14.89 3.13
C ALA A 156 -7.23 14.53 4.63
N THR A 157 -6.08 14.11 5.16
CA THR A 157 -5.88 13.88 6.60
C THR A 157 -6.13 15.17 7.38
N VAL A 158 -5.51 16.30 7.01
CA VAL A 158 -5.73 17.60 7.67
C VAL A 158 -7.19 18.04 7.56
N LEU A 159 -7.78 17.96 6.37
CA LEU A 159 -9.19 18.31 6.16
C LEU A 159 -10.12 17.48 7.05
N SER A 160 -9.94 16.16 7.09
CA SER A 160 -10.75 15.28 7.94
C SER A 160 -10.57 15.59 9.44
N THR A 161 -9.35 15.92 9.89
CA THR A 161 -9.11 16.36 11.27
C THR A 161 -9.85 17.66 11.58
N VAL A 162 -9.77 18.65 10.70
CA VAL A 162 -10.47 19.93 10.88
C VAL A 162 -11.99 19.71 10.93
N LEU A 163 -12.54 18.96 9.98
CA LEU A 163 -13.98 18.62 9.97
C LEU A 163 -14.38 17.88 11.26
N MET A 164 -13.57 16.94 11.72
CA MET A 164 -13.80 16.20 12.96
C MET A 164 -13.78 17.13 14.18
N LEU A 165 -12.88 18.10 14.26
CA LEU A 165 -12.84 19.04 15.38
C LEU A 165 -14.02 20.01 15.39
N THR A 166 -14.62 20.28 14.22
CA THR A 166 -15.77 21.20 14.09
C THR A 166 -17.14 20.53 14.22
N VAL A 167 -17.24 19.22 14.08
CA VAL A 167 -18.54 18.52 14.16
C VAL A 167 -18.99 18.35 15.60
N THR A 168 -20.24 18.72 15.88
CA THR A 168 -20.93 18.38 17.14
C THR A 168 -21.72 17.10 16.96
N LEU A 169 -21.48 16.09 17.80
CA LEU A 169 -22.18 14.81 17.72
C LEU A 169 -23.39 14.82 18.66
N ALA A 170 -24.52 14.28 18.17
CA ALA A 170 -25.69 14.10 19.01
C ALA A 170 -25.40 13.09 20.13
N PRO A 171 -25.95 13.27 21.35
CA PRO A 171 -25.85 12.27 22.41
C PRO A 171 -26.30 10.87 21.94
N PRO A 172 -25.60 9.78 22.30
CA PRO A 172 -24.54 9.68 23.30
C PRO A 172 -23.12 10.02 22.79
N GLY A 173 -23.00 10.58 21.59
CA GLY A 173 -21.71 10.97 20.98
C GLY A 173 -21.01 9.85 20.21
N TYR A 174 -21.67 8.70 20.01
CA TYR A 174 -21.23 7.59 19.17
C TYR A 174 -22.44 6.86 18.58
N ALA A 175 -22.26 6.18 17.44
CA ALA A 175 -23.28 5.34 16.83
C ALA A 175 -22.73 3.95 16.51
N LEU A 176 -23.52 2.94 16.86
CA LEU A 176 -23.26 1.53 16.58
C LEU A 176 -24.36 0.99 15.69
N ASP A 177 -24.02 0.08 14.78
CA ASP A 177 -25.00 -0.66 14.02
C ASP A 177 -25.79 -1.58 14.96
N PRO A 178 -27.14 -1.48 15.00
CA PRO A 178 -27.98 -2.31 15.88
C PRO A 178 -27.83 -3.81 15.67
N ARG A 179 -27.43 -4.27 14.48
CA ARG A 179 -27.29 -5.69 14.15
C ARG A 179 -25.95 -6.26 14.58
N THR A 180 -24.89 -5.48 14.43
CA THR A 180 -23.52 -5.94 14.58
C THR A 180 -22.85 -5.44 15.87
N GLY A 181 -23.38 -4.38 16.48
CA GLY A 181 -22.76 -3.67 17.60
C GLY A 181 -21.46 -2.95 17.22
N MET A 182 -21.10 -2.93 15.94
CA MET A 182 -19.89 -2.27 15.44
C MET A 182 -20.12 -0.78 15.26
N PRO A 183 -19.10 0.06 15.50
CA PRO A 183 -19.20 1.49 15.24
C PRO A 183 -19.47 1.78 13.76
N VAL A 184 -20.37 2.74 13.51
CA VAL A 184 -20.74 3.19 12.16
C VAL A 184 -20.61 4.70 12.05
N GLY A 185 -20.32 5.23 10.86
CA GLY A 185 -20.09 6.66 10.65
C GLY A 185 -21.35 7.54 10.61
N ASP A 186 -22.50 7.07 11.09
CA ASP A 186 -23.79 7.73 10.85
C ASP A 186 -23.98 9.07 11.56
N LEU A 187 -23.25 9.33 12.64
CA LEU A 187 -23.28 10.64 13.30
C LEU A 187 -22.44 11.70 12.59
N PHE A 188 -21.59 11.31 11.65
CA PHE A 188 -20.73 12.26 10.94
C PHE A 188 -21.42 12.84 9.70
N PRO A 189 -21.16 14.11 9.36
CA PRO A 189 -21.69 14.72 8.14
C PRO A 189 -21.09 14.06 6.91
N GLY A 190 -21.84 14.10 5.80
CA GLY A 190 -21.44 13.56 4.51
C GLY A 190 -20.10 14.09 4.01
N THR A 191 -19.77 15.36 4.29
CA THR A 191 -18.45 15.96 3.98
C THR A 191 -17.28 15.15 4.54
N LEU A 192 -17.40 14.68 5.78
CA LEU A 192 -16.39 13.85 6.43
C LEU A 192 -16.51 12.38 6.00
N ARG A 193 -17.75 11.86 5.90
CA ARG A 193 -17.99 10.46 5.52
C ARG A 193 -17.48 10.10 4.13
N LEU A 194 -17.53 11.04 3.20
CA LEU A 194 -17.08 10.83 1.83
C LEU A 194 -15.55 10.82 1.68
N LEU A 195 -14.79 11.26 2.69
CA LEU A 195 -13.33 11.10 2.70
C LEU A 195 -12.91 9.64 2.92
N THR A 196 -13.73 8.84 3.61
CA THR A 196 -13.53 7.40 3.79
C THR A 196 -13.42 6.64 2.47
N PRO A 197 -14.44 6.62 1.58
CA PRO A 197 -14.31 5.93 0.29
C PRO A 197 -13.22 6.55 -0.58
N PHE A 198 -13.01 7.87 -0.53
CA PHE A 198 -11.97 8.54 -1.30
C PHE A 198 -10.56 8.01 -0.97
N LEU A 199 -10.20 7.98 0.32
CA LEU A 199 -8.88 7.48 0.75
C LEU A 199 -8.79 5.96 0.71
N ASN A 200 -9.86 5.24 1.07
CA ASN A 200 -9.83 3.78 1.14
C ASN A 200 -9.76 3.15 -0.24
N ILE A 201 -10.48 3.67 -1.24
CA ILE A 201 -10.44 3.12 -2.59
C ILE A 201 -9.08 3.41 -3.23
N THR A 202 -8.59 4.65 -3.10
CA THR A 202 -7.25 5.01 -3.59
C THR A 202 -6.19 4.09 -2.96
N GLY A 203 -6.23 3.98 -1.63
CA GLY A 203 -5.26 3.23 -0.85
C GLY A 203 -5.29 1.73 -1.12
N ALA A 204 -6.46 1.11 -1.05
CA ALA A 204 -6.65 -0.33 -1.26
C ALA A 204 -6.29 -0.74 -2.69
N LEU A 205 -6.76 0.00 -3.70
CA LEU A 205 -6.39 -0.28 -5.09
C LEU A 205 -4.89 -0.09 -5.32
N ALA A 206 -4.27 0.95 -4.74
CA ALA A 206 -2.82 1.14 -4.84
C ALA A 206 -2.03 -0.01 -4.20
N LEU A 207 -2.44 -0.52 -3.04
CA LEU A 207 -1.82 -1.69 -2.41
C LEU A 207 -1.94 -2.94 -3.30
N VAL A 208 -3.15 -3.24 -3.78
CA VAL A 208 -3.41 -4.43 -4.62
C VAL A 208 -2.67 -4.33 -5.95
N LEU A 209 -2.86 -3.23 -6.69
CA LEU A 209 -2.21 -3.03 -7.99
C LEU A 209 -0.71 -2.92 -7.85
N GLY A 210 -0.19 -2.30 -6.79
CA GLY A 210 1.25 -2.20 -6.55
C GLY A 210 1.88 -3.53 -6.24
N ALA A 211 1.18 -4.41 -5.52
CA ALA A 211 1.64 -5.77 -5.30
C ALA A 211 1.62 -6.62 -6.58
N ILE A 212 0.57 -6.51 -7.40
CA ILE A 212 0.49 -7.16 -8.72
C ILE A 212 1.63 -6.64 -9.63
N PHE A 213 1.82 -5.32 -9.67
CA PHE A 213 2.87 -4.67 -10.45
C PHE A 213 4.27 -5.14 -10.03
N SER A 214 4.53 -5.19 -8.72
CA SER A 214 5.79 -5.67 -8.16
C SER A 214 6.02 -7.14 -8.50
N THR A 215 4.98 -7.98 -8.41
CA THR A 215 5.05 -9.40 -8.79
C THR A 215 5.38 -9.55 -10.27
N TYR A 216 4.71 -8.79 -11.14
CA TYR A 216 4.97 -8.79 -12.58
C TYR A 216 6.41 -8.35 -12.92
N MET A 217 6.96 -7.40 -12.16
CA MET A 217 8.31 -6.88 -12.38
C MET A 217 9.39 -7.93 -12.07
N PHE A 218 9.21 -8.73 -11.00
CA PHE A 218 10.20 -9.68 -10.51
C PHE A 218 10.00 -11.13 -10.98
N MET A 219 8.86 -11.46 -11.59
CA MET A 219 8.61 -12.82 -12.08
C MET A 219 9.30 -13.09 -13.44
N PRO A 220 9.61 -14.37 -13.76
CA PRO A 220 10.07 -14.76 -15.10
C PRO A 220 9.00 -14.42 -16.14
N LYS A 221 9.38 -13.65 -17.17
CA LYS A 221 8.43 -13.15 -18.18
C LYS A 221 8.32 -14.15 -19.32
N LYS A 222 7.09 -14.61 -19.58
CA LYS A 222 6.73 -15.35 -20.81
C LYS A 222 5.86 -14.44 -21.68
N ARG A 223 6.44 -13.93 -22.77
CA ARG A 223 5.71 -13.15 -23.78
C ARG A 223 5.10 -14.11 -24.79
N VAL A 224 3.79 -14.32 -24.69
CA VAL A 224 2.98 -15.13 -25.63
C VAL A 224 2.41 -14.24 -26.73
N LEU A 225 1.93 -13.05 -26.37
CA LEU A 225 1.44 -12.04 -27.30
C LEU A 225 2.44 -10.87 -27.36
N PRO A 226 3.19 -10.71 -28.46
CA PRO A 226 4.05 -9.55 -28.66
C PRO A 226 3.17 -8.31 -28.87
N TYR A 227 3.59 -7.19 -28.31
CA TYR A 227 3.03 -5.86 -28.59
C TYR A 227 4.14 -4.82 -28.38
N SER A 228 4.07 -3.70 -29.10
CA SER A 228 5.00 -2.58 -28.97
C SER A 228 4.25 -1.28 -28.74
N LEU A 229 4.66 -0.48 -27.77
CA LEU A 229 4.14 0.87 -27.52
C LEU A 229 5.20 1.93 -27.84
N ASP A 230 6.04 1.67 -28.84
CA ASP A 230 6.98 2.66 -29.36
C ASP A 230 6.18 3.82 -30.00
N PRO A 231 6.42 5.09 -29.63
CA PRO A 231 5.73 6.22 -30.25
C PRO A 231 6.12 6.47 -31.72
N ASN A 232 7.21 5.89 -32.21
CA ASN A 232 7.77 6.18 -33.53
C ASN A 232 7.26 5.26 -34.66
N GLN A 233 6.37 4.31 -34.36
CA GLN A 233 5.81 3.38 -35.35
C GLN A 233 4.66 4.02 -36.15
N PRO A 234 4.32 3.45 -37.32
CA PRO A 234 3.17 3.88 -38.12
C PRO A 234 1.89 3.98 -37.27
N GLY A 235 1.07 5.00 -37.52
CA GLY A 235 -0.07 5.33 -36.64
C GLY A 235 -1.13 4.23 -36.55
N ASP A 236 -1.35 3.49 -37.63
CA ASP A 236 -2.21 2.31 -37.69
C ASP A 236 -1.67 1.14 -36.86
N GLU A 237 -0.36 0.87 -36.95
CA GLU A 237 0.32 -0.15 -36.15
C GLU A 237 0.37 0.22 -34.67
N PHE A 238 0.58 1.50 -34.35
CA PHE A 238 0.50 2.02 -32.99
C PHE A 238 -0.92 1.88 -32.41
N LEU A 239 -1.96 2.26 -33.17
CA LEU A 239 -3.36 2.14 -32.73
C LEU A 239 -3.76 0.68 -32.51
N PHE A 240 -3.36 -0.22 -33.41
CA PHE A 240 -3.59 -1.66 -33.25
C PHE A 240 -2.88 -2.20 -32.00
N ASN A 241 -1.61 -1.86 -31.82
CA ASN A 241 -0.85 -2.24 -30.63
C ASN A 241 -1.44 -1.65 -29.35
N LEU A 242 -1.95 -0.43 -29.38
CA LEU A 242 -2.61 0.21 -28.25
C LEU A 242 -3.92 -0.51 -27.90
N PHE A 243 -4.68 -0.94 -28.89
CA PHE A 243 -5.93 -1.69 -28.69
C PHE A 243 -5.68 -3.10 -28.15
N ILE A 244 -4.66 -3.80 -28.64
CA ILE A 244 -4.33 -5.16 -28.17
C ILE A 244 -3.54 -5.15 -26.86
N ALA A 245 -2.87 -4.04 -26.50
CA ALA A 245 -2.00 -3.96 -25.32
C ALA A 245 -2.69 -4.39 -24.02
N PRO A 246 -3.93 -3.97 -23.67
CA PRO A 246 -4.61 -4.45 -22.47
C PRO A 246 -4.75 -5.98 -22.46
N VAL A 247 -5.16 -6.57 -23.58
CA VAL A 247 -5.32 -8.03 -23.71
C VAL A 247 -3.96 -8.73 -23.65
N ALA A 248 -2.97 -8.22 -24.38
CA ALA A 248 -1.62 -8.78 -24.42
C ALA A 248 -0.95 -8.72 -23.03
N ILE A 249 -1.13 -7.64 -22.27
CA ILE A 249 -0.65 -7.52 -20.89
C ILE A 249 -1.27 -8.62 -20.02
N VAL A 250 -2.60 -8.79 -20.08
CA VAL A 250 -3.31 -9.79 -19.28
C VAL A 250 -2.89 -11.22 -19.64
N VAL A 251 -2.82 -11.54 -20.94
CA VAL A 251 -2.43 -12.87 -21.41
C VAL A 251 -0.96 -13.17 -21.06
N ASN A 252 -0.06 -12.21 -21.28
CA ASN A 252 1.36 -12.37 -20.93
C ASN A 252 1.55 -12.53 -19.42
N PHE A 253 0.79 -11.77 -18.62
CA PHE A 253 0.77 -11.93 -17.16
C PHE A 253 0.33 -13.35 -16.78
N ALA A 254 -0.83 -13.79 -17.27
CA ALA A 254 -1.38 -15.11 -16.97
C ALA A 254 -0.45 -16.25 -17.41
N ALA A 255 0.14 -16.15 -18.61
CA ALA A 255 1.07 -17.14 -19.13
C ALA A 255 2.40 -17.23 -18.35
N SER A 256 2.75 -16.17 -17.61
CA SER A 256 3.95 -16.12 -16.78
C SER A 256 3.72 -16.70 -15.37
N LEU A 257 2.46 -16.78 -14.91
CA LEU A 257 2.13 -17.27 -13.56
C LEU A 257 2.60 -18.70 -13.27
N PRO A 258 2.43 -19.71 -14.16
CA PRO A 258 2.90 -21.07 -13.87
C PRO A 258 4.43 -21.14 -13.71
N GLY A 259 5.16 -20.35 -14.50
CA GLY A 259 6.61 -20.22 -14.39
C GLY A 259 7.02 -19.57 -13.06
N ALA A 260 6.29 -18.54 -12.64
CA ALA A 260 6.48 -17.88 -11.35
C ALA A 260 6.19 -18.84 -10.17
N VAL A 261 5.09 -19.59 -10.20
CA VAL A 261 4.76 -20.57 -9.15
C VAL A 261 5.81 -21.66 -9.07
N ARG A 262 6.23 -22.24 -10.21
CA ARG A 262 7.27 -23.27 -10.23
C ARG A 262 8.61 -22.75 -9.71
N ALA A 263 8.99 -21.53 -10.09
CA ALA A 263 10.23 -20.92 -9.63
C ALA A 263 10.17 -20.53 -8.14
N LEU A 264 8.98 -20.18 -7.61
CA LEU A 264 8.74 -19.96 -6.18
C LEU A 264 8.89 -21.27 -5.39
N MET A 265 8.23 -22.35 -5.84
CA MET A 265 8.29 -23.67 -5.20
C MET A 265 9.69 -24.28 -5.21
N THR A 266 10.50 -23.97 -6.23
CA THR A 266 11.87 -24.49 -6.36
C THR A 266 12.91 -23.62 -5.65
N GLY A 267 12.51 -22.55 -4.96
CA GLY A 267 13.42 -21.64 -4.26
C GLY A 267 14.37 -20.86 -5.18
N ARG A 268 14.06 -20.78 -6.48
CA ARG A 268 14.90 -20.14 -7.51
C ARG A 268 14.57 -18.68 -7.74
N ILE A 269 13.49 -18.16 -7.15
CA ILE A 269 13.13 -16.75 -7.27
C ILE A 269 13.77 -15.95 -6.13
N HIS A 270 14.27 -14.75 -6.47
CA HIS A 270 14.58 -13.70 -5.51
C HIS A 270 13.47 -13.62 -4.45
N SER A 271 13.82 -13.85 -3.21
CA SER A 271 12.98 -13.87 -2.02
C SER A 271 12.11 -12.61 -1.76
N ARG A 272 12.21 -11.60 -2.61
CA ARG A 272 11.31 -10.43 -2.68
C ARG A 272 9.89 -10.79 -3.17
N VAL A 273 9.74 -11.80 -4.01
CA VAL A 273 8.42 -12.20 -4.55
C VAL A 273 7.49 -12.78 -3.46
N PRO A 274 7.90 -13.77 -2.65
CA PRO A 274 7.05 -14.25 -1.55
C PRO A 274 6.69 -13.15 -0.54
N ALA A 275 7.64 -12.27 -0.17
CA ALA A 275 7.36 -11.11 0.69
C ALA A 275 6.27 -10.20 0.11
N THR A 276 6.36 -9.89 -1.19
CA THR A 276 5.37 -9.05 -1.89
C THR A 276 4.00 -9.71 -1.93
N ILE A 277 3.92 -11.03 -2.16
CA ILE A 277 2.66 -11.78 -2.16
C ILE A 277 2.00 -11.77 -0.78
N LEU A 278 2.77 -12.00 0.29
CA LEU A 278 2.25 -11.95 1.66
C LEU A 278 1.71 -10.54 1.99
N ILE A 279 2.43 -9.49 1.59
CA ILE A 279 1.97 -8.10 1.76
C ILE A 279 0.68 -7.85 0.96
N ALA A 280 0.59 -8.35 -0.28
CA ALA A 280 -0.60 -8.23 -1.13
C ALA A 280 -1.83 -8.86 -0.47
N VAL A 281 -1.66 -10.11 -0.01
CA VAL A 281 -2.71 -10.88 0.65
C VAL A 281 -3.15 -10.17 1.93
N GLY A 282 -2.20 -9.73 2.75
CA GLY A 282 -2.51 -9.01 3.99
C GLY A 282 -3.21 -7.67 3.78
N GLY A 283 -2.88 -6.93 2.70
CA GLY A 283 -3.59 -5.70 2.33
C GLY A 283 -4.98 -5.93 1.76
N PHE A 284 -5.23 -7.07 1.12
CA PHE A 284 -6.50 -7.40 0.47
C PHE A 284 -7.55 -7.99 1.44
N ILE A 285 -7.12 -8.84 2.39
CA ILE A 285 -8.02 -9.54 3.31
C ILE A 285 -9.00 -8.60 4.03
N PRO A 286 -8.56 -7.48 4.66
CA PRO A 286 -9.48 -6.60 5.37
C PRO A 286 -10.56 -5.97 4.47
N GLY A 287 -10.25 -5.71 3.20
CA GLY A 287 -11.23 -5.17 2.24
C GLY A 287 -12.32 -6.19 1.87
N VAL A 288 -11.95 -7.46 1.73
CA VAL A 288 -12.92 -8.55 1.50
C VAL A 288 -13.76 -8.79 2.75
N THR A 289 -13.15 -8.82 3.93
CA THR A 289 -13.89 -9.09 5.16
C THR A 289 -14.77 -7.93 5.59
N ASP A 290 -14.46 -6.68 5.22
CA ASP A 290 -15.36 -5.53 5.38
C ASP A 290 -16.64 -5.71 4.54
N SER A 291 -16.50 -6.24 3.33
CA SER A 291 -17.67 -6.55 2.49
C SER A 291 -18.53 -7.64 3.12
N LEU A 292 -17.92 -8.63 3.77
CA LEU A 292 -18.63 -9.68 4.52
C LEU A 292 -19.30 -9.15 5.79
N ASN A 293 -18.73 -8.13 6.44
CA ASN A 293 -19.35 -7.46 7.60
C ASN A 293 -20.74 -6.91 7.25
N ARG A 294 -20.94 -6.44 6.01
CA ARG A 294 -22.24 -5.94 5.53
C ARG A 294 -23.34 -7.01 5.48
N PHE A 295 -22.97 -8.29 5.51
CA PHE A 295 -23.88 -9.43 5.63
C PHE A 295 -24.06 -9.90 7.08
N GLY A 296 -23.55 -9.16 8.07
CA GLY A 296 -23.68 -9.46 9.49
C GLY A 296 -22.56 -10.36 10.05
N ALA A 297 -21.55 -10.71 9.26
CA ALA A 297 -20.43 -11.56 9.70
C ALA A 297 -19.31 -10.76 10.38
N THR A 298 -19.59 -10.21 11.56
CA THR A 298 -18.67 -9.36 12.34
C THR A 298 -17.40 -10.06 12.79
N GLU A 299 -17.50 -11.33 13.17
CA GLU A 299 -16.35 -12.13 13.60
C GLU A 299 -15.36 -12.33 12.46
N LEU A 300 -15.86 -12.58 11.24
CA LEU A 300 -15.00 -12.70 10.05
C LEU A 300 -14.32 -11.38 9.73
N PHE A 301 -14.96 -10.25 9.99
CA PHE A 301 -14.33 -8.94 9.84
C PHE A 301 -13.16 -8.75 10.81
N GLN A 302 -13.35 -9.06 12.09
CA GLN A 302 -12.30 -8.94 13.12
C GLN A 302 -11.14 -9.92 12.88
N VAL A 303 -11.44 -11.16 12.52
CA VAL A 303 -10.43 -12.15 12.12
C VAL A 303 -9.69 -11.68 10.86
N GLY A 304 -10.40 -11.12 9.88
CA GLY A 304 -9.82 -10.57 8.67
C GLY A 304 -8.83 -9.44 8.93
N LYS A 305 -9.13 -8.56 9.88
CA LYS A 305 -8.20 -7.51 10.32
C LYS A 305 -6.92 -8.08 10.93
N LEU A 306 -7.05 -9.05 11.84
CA LEU A 306 -5.90 -9.72 12.44
C LEU A 306 -5.04 -10.44 11.39
N LEU A 307 -5.67 -11.23 10.52
CA LEU A 307 -4.98 -11.91 9.43
C LEU A 307 -4.29 -10.92 8.50
N GLY A 308 -4.95 -9.80 8.17
CA GLY A 308 -4.36 -8.74 7.36
C GLY A 308 -3.03 -8.24 7.93
N VAL A 309 -3.00 -7.88 9.21
CA VAL A 309 -1.78 -7.43 9.89
C VAL A 309 -0.74 -8.55 9.98
N LEU A 310 -1.15 -9.79 10.29
CA LEU A 310 -0.24 -10.95 10.33
C LEU A 310 0.47 -11.18 9.00
N PHE A 311 -0.27 -11.17 7.89
CA PHE A 311 0.30 -11.35 6.56
C PHE A 311 1.19 -10.18 6.14
N LEU A 312 0.80 -8.94 6.46
CA LEU A 312 1.63 -7.76 6.20
C LEU A 312 2.95 -7.82 7.00
N PHE A 313 2.88 -8.19 8.28
CA PHE A 313 4.06 -8.29 9.13
C PHE A 313 4.95 -9.47 8.75
N ALA A 314 4.38 -10.64 8.46
CA ALA A 314 5.13 -11.80 7.97
C ALA A 314 5.84 -11.48 6.64
N GLY A 315 5.14 -10.82 5.70
CA GLY A 315 5.74 -10.38 4.45
C GLY A 315 6.89 -9.39 4.66
N PHE A 316 6.77 -8.49 5.64
CA PHE A 316 7.86 -7.59 6.04
C PHE A 316 9.06 -8.33 6.65
N LEU A 317 8.83 -9.27 7.56
CA LEU A 317 9.91 -10.07 8.17
C LEU A 317 10.66 -10.90 7.12
N VAL A 318 9.93 -11.55 6.22
CA VAL A 318 10.52 -12.25 5.06
C VAL A 318 11.31 -11.27 4.19
N SER A 319 10.86 -10.03 4.04
CA SER A 319 11.64 -9.00 3.33
C SER A 319 12.96 -8.68 4.03
N ILE A 320 13.00 -8.61 5.37
CA ILE A 320 14.22 -8.31 6.15
C ILE A 320 15.20 -9.48 6.19
N GLU A 321 14.75 -10.71 6.42
CA GLU A 321 15.62 -11.90 6.50
C GLU A 321 16.47 -12.07 5.23
N VAL A 322 15.92 -11.62 4.10
CA VAL A 322 16.57 -11.58 2.79
C VAL A 322 17.71 -10.57 2.73
N PHE A 323 17.57 -9.48 3.48
CA PHE A 323 18.63 -8.50 3.70
C PHE A 323 19.55 -8.89 4.87
N ARG A 324 19.64 -10.16 5.31
CA ARG A 324 20.65 -10.73 6.25
C ARG A 324 21.01 -9.93 7.52
N GLU A 325 20.22 -8.95 7.90
CA GLU A 325 20.34 -8.19 9.15
C GLU A 325 19.10 -8.54 9.97
N VAL A 326 19.11 -9.69 10.65
CA VAL A 326 18.10 -9.96 11.68
C VAL A 326 18.52 -9.16 12.91
N ARG A 327 18.08 -7.90 12.96
CA ARG A 327 18.19 -7.07 14.16
C ARG A 327 16.86 -7.15 14.90
N ILE A 328 16.93 -7.49 16.19
CA ILE A 328 15.77 -7.49 17.06
C ILE A 328 15.38 -6.01 17.25
N PRO A 329 14.13 -5.62 16.94
CA PRO A 329 13.66 -4.24 17.14
C PRO A 329 14.01 -3.76 18.55
N PHE A 330 14.44 -2.50 18.68
CA PHE A 330 14.85 -1.86 19.95
C PHE A 330 16.17 -2.36 20.58
N THR A 331 16.94 -3.21 19.89
CA THR A 331 18.27 -3.62 20.34
C THR A 331 19.34 -3.33 19.28
N GLY A 332 20.56 -3.01 19.72
CA GLY A 332 21.71 -2.87 18.80
C GLY A 332 22.21 -4.21 18.25
N ILE A 333 21.61 -5.34 18.64
CA ILE A 333 22.10 -6.69 18.37
C ILE A 333 21.76 -7.06 16.92
N GLN A 334 22.79 -7.19 16.08
CA GLN A 334 22.68 -7.76 14.75
C GLN A 334 22.99 -9.25 14.81
N LEU A 335 22.00 -10.10 14.51
CA LEU A 335 22.22 -11.53 14.26
C LEU A 335 22.39 -11.70 12.75
N GLY A 336 23.63 -11.63 12.27
CA GLY A 336 23.98 -11.81 10.86
C GLY A 336 25.02 -12.92 10.68
N ALA A 337 24.65 -14.00 10.01
CA ALA A 337 25.60 -15.01 9.52
C ALA A 337 26.09 -14.60 8.12
N THR A 338 27.37 -14.23 8.02
CA THR A 338 28.13 -14.11 6.77
C THR A 338 28.30 -15.50 6.14
N ARG A 339 27.24 -16.05 5.53
CA ARG A 339 27.42 -17.14 4.56
C ARG A 339 28.02 -16.55 3.28
N HIS A 340 29.35 -16.60 3.16
CA HIS A 340 30.04 -16.48 1.88
C HIS A 340 29.28 -17.32 0.84
N GLU A 341 28.89 -16.70 -0.27
CA GLU A 341 28.49 -17.47 -1.44
C GLU A 341 29.64 -18.43 -1.76
N ARG A 342 29.36 -19.73 -1.64
CA ARG A 342 30.32 -20.77 -1.95
C ARG A 342 30.63 -20.63 -3.44
N ARG A 343 31.85 -20.19 -3.74
CA ARG A 343 32.42 -20.16 -5.10
C ARG A 343 32.10 -21.50 -5.75
N ASP A 344 31.35 -21.47 -6.85
CA ASP A 344 31.02 -22.67 -7.62
C ASP A 344 32.33 -23.28 -8.15
N PRO A 345 32.74 -24.49 -7.72
CA PRO A 345 34.01 -25.09 -8.14
C PRO A 345 34.03 -25.46 -9.63
N THR A 346 32.92 -25.26 -10.36
CA THR A 346 32.81 -25.59 -11.79
C THR A 346 33.04 -24.40 -12.73
N ARG A 347 33.26 -23.18 -12.22
CA ARG A 347 33.65 -22.04 -13.06
C ARG A 347 35.18 -21.93 -13.17
N PRO A 348 35.79 -22.11 -14.35
CA PRO A 348 37.20 -21.83 -14.52
C PRO A 348 37.48 -20.35 -14.25
N GLU A 349 38.53 -20.08 -13.46
CA GLU A 349 39.04 -18.74 -13.22
C GLU A 349 39.48 -18.12 -14.54
N VAL A 350 38.78 -17.07 -14.98
CA VAL A 350 39.33 -16.17 -15.99
C VAL A 350 40.41 -15.35 -15.29
N SER A 351 41.65 -15.85 -15.36
CA SER A 351 42.87 -15.13 -15.02
C SER A 351 42.99 -13.90 -15.92
N GLY A 352 42.40 -12.78 -15.50
CA GLY A 352 42.71 -11.47 -16.05
C GLY A 352 44.04 -10.99 -15.47
N SER A 353 45.14 -11.32 -16.14
CA SER A 353 46.40 -10.60 -15.98
C SER A 353 46.21 -9.19 -16.52
N ASP A 354 46.27 -8.20 -15.63
CA ASP A 354 46.37 -6.77 -15.95
C ASP A 354 47.86 -6.38 -15.90
N PRO A 355 48.56 -6.24 -17.04
CA PRO A 355 49.94 -5.76 -17.04
C PRO A 355 49.94 -4.27 -17.32
N GLY A 356 49.89 -3.44 -16.29
CA GLY A 356 49.81 -2.00 -16.56
C GLY A 356 49.95 -1.01 -15.43
N ARG A 357 50.59 -1.32 -14.30
CA ARG A 357 50.98 -0.26 -13.35
C ARG A 357 52.14 -0.67 -12.42
N HIS A 358 53.36 -0.36 -12.84
CA HIS A 358 54.46 -0.07 -11.93
C HIS A 358 55.25 1.13 -12.44
N GLY A 359 55.45 2.10 -11.55
CA GLY A 359 56.07 3.39 -11.84
C GLY A 359 57.57 3.31 -12.08
N ARG A 360 58.08 4.35 -12.76
CA ARG A 360 59.45 4.82 -12.63
C ARG A 360 59.40 6.31 -12.34
N GLY A 361 60.04 6.70 -11.24
CA GLY A 361 60.30 8.10 -10.93
C GLY A 361 61.54 8.64 -11.66
N ALA A 362 61.75 9.93 -11.40
CA ALA A 362 63.00 10.70 -11.47
C ALA A 362 63.51 11.25 -12.83
N HIS A 363 63.41 12.58 -12.91
CA HIS A 363 64.47 13.56 -13.23
C HIS A 363 64.94 13.85 -14.68
N ILE A 364 65.08 15.18 -14.93
CA ILE A 364 65.98 15.90 -15.89
C ILE A 364 65.41 15.97 -17.33
N ARG A 365 65.20 17.11 -18.01
CA ARG A 365 65.62 18.53 -17.91
C ARG A 365 64.44 19.48 -18.08
#